data_AF-A0A9P8GBJ2-F1
#
_entry.id   AF-A0A9P8GBJ2-F1
#
_cell.length_a   1.000
_cell.length_b   1.000
_cell.length_c   1.000
_cell.angle_alpha   90.00
_cell.angle_beta   90.00
_cell.angle_gamma   90.00
#
_symmetry.space_group_name_H-M   'P 1'
#
loop_
_entity.id
_entity.type
_entity.pdbx_description
1 polymer ?
#
loop_
_entity_poly.entity_id
_entity_poly.type
_entity_poly.pdbx_seq_one_letter_code
_entity_poly.pdbx_strand_id
1 'polypeptide(L)'
;MWRAAKFRKTFNLRFDKKTRLMGLPEAVLYMSCDDLEDMVVYVLIRKLDENGKAMIAINIPWKKCPYPDTASIPKSDYSNLGDLLRTHYSAARFSPQDRPCKCDPQYPFHIHDELQKITPGTDVVPAC
;
A
#
# COMPACT_ATOMS: atom_id res chain seq x y z
N MET A 1 -17.44 20.99 2.09
CA MET A 1 -17.85 19.65 1.63
C MET A 1 -16.70 19.08 0.82
N TRP A 2 -15.84 18.23 1.40
CA TRP A 2 -14.67 17.68 0.71
C TRP A 2 -15.10 16.56 -0.23
N ARG A 3 -14.99 16.76 -1.54
CA ARG A 3 -15.18 15.69 -2.53
C ARG A 3 -13.83 14.99 -2.73
N ALA A 4 -13.62 13.86 -2.06
CA ALA A 4 -12.49 13.01 -2.38
C ALA A 4 -12.74 12.33 -3.74
N ALA A 5 -11.98 12.71 -4.77
CA ALA A 5 -11.96 11.97 -6.02
C ALA A 5 -11.34 10.59 -5.76
N LYS A 6 -12.15 9.53 -5.81
CA LYS A 6 -11.67 8.15 -5.59
C LYS A 6 -11.05 7.62 -6.88
N PHE A 7 -9.80 7.95 -7.12
CA PHE A 7 -9.02 7.43 -8.23
C PHE A 7 -8.19 6.21 -7.78
N ARG A 8 -8.24 5.12 -8.56
CA ARG A 8 -7.42 3.93 -8.33
C ARG A 8 -6.66 3.58 -9.61
N LYS A 9 -5.34 3.53 -9.52
CA LYS A 9 -4.48 2.92 -10.54
C LYS A 9 -3.95 1.58 -10.05
N THR A 10 -3.82 0.63 -10.96
CA THR A 10 -3.37 -0.73 -10.67
C THR A 10 -2.22 -1.06 -11.62
N PHE A 11 -1.15 -1.62 -11.06
CA PHE A 11 -0.02 -2.18 -11.80
C PHE A 11 -0.01 -3.69 -11.56
N ASN A 12 0.05 -4.49 -12.62
CA ASN A 12 0.07 -5.94 -12.54
C ASN A 12 1.39 -6.48 -13.07
N LEU A 13 2.02 -7.37 -12.31
CA LEU A 13 3.21 -8.11 -12.71
C LEU A 13 2.91 -9.61 -12.66
N ARG A 14 3.08 -10.32 -13.78
CA ARG A 14 2.98 -11.77 -13.85
C ARG A 14 4.37 -12.38 -13.71
N PHE A 15 4.50 -13.41 -12.88
CA PHE A 15 5.72 -14.18 -12.75
C PHE A 15 5.62 -15.45 -13.60
N ASP A 16 6.60 -15.68 -14.48
CA ASP A 16 6.63 -16.88 -15.35
C ASP A 16 7.16 -18.13 -14.63
N LYS A 17 7.77 -17.94 -13.45
CA LYS A 17 8.28 -19.00 -12.59
C LYS A 17 7.84 -18.76 -11.15
N LYS A 18 7.92 -19.82 -10.34
CA LYS A 18 7.65 -19.73 -8.91
C LYS A 18 8.65 -18.76 -8.25
N THR A 19 8.14 -17.61 -7.82
CA THR A 19 8.94 -16.55 -7.19
C THR A 19 8.54 -16.38 -5.73
N ARG A 20 9.52 -16.20 -4.85
CA ARG A 20 9.31 -15.86 -3.44
C ARG A 20 9.74 -14.42 -3.24
N LEU A 21 8.83 -13.60 -2.72
CA LEU A 21 9.11 -12.23 -2.31
C LEU A 21 9.28 -12.24 -0.78
N MET A 22 10.45 -11.80 -0.30
CA MET A 22 10.75 -11.70 1.13
C MET A 22 11.39 -10.35 1.42
N GLY A 23 11.10 -9.77 2.58
CA GLY A 23 11.58 -8.45 2.98
C GLY A 23 10.46 -7.42 3.10
N LEU A 24 10.86 -6.16 3.20
CA LEU A 24 9.95 -5.02 3.24
C LEU A 24 9.79 -4.47 1.83
N PRO A 25 8.56 -4.43 1.28
CA PRO A 25 8.34 -3.82 -0.02
C PRO A 25 8.40 -2.29 0.12
N GLU A 26 9.11 -1.64 -0.80
CA GLU A 26 9.15 -0.19 -0.98
C GLU A 26 8.44 0.16 -2.30
N ALA A 27 7.67 1.25 -2.31
CA ALA A 27 7.00 1.75 -3.50
C ALA A 27 7.31 3.23 -3.68
N VAL A 28 8.17 3.55 -4.66
CA VAL A 28 8.49 4.93 -5.01
C VAL A 28 7.52 5.42 -6.07
N LEU A 29 6.69 6.41 -5.73
CA LEU A 29 5.67 6.99 -6.61
C LEU A 29 5.99 8.46 -6.89
N TYR A 30 5.95 8.84 -8.16
CA TYR A 30 6.08 10.24 -8.60
C TYR A 30 4.69 10.80 -8.89
N MET A 31 4.23 11.77 -8.10
CA MET A 31 2.84 12.26 -8.14
C MET A 31 2.74 13.78 -7.99
N SER A 32 1.68 14.35 -8.56
CA SER A 32 1.25 15.74 -8.38
C SER A 32 -0.25 15.79 -8.10
N CYS A 33 -0.74 16.91 -7.55
CA CYS A 33 -2.16 17.18 -7.37
C CYS A 33 -2.47 18.54 -8.00
N ASP A 34 -3.53 18.66 -8.80
CA ASP A 34 -3.88 19.93 -9.46
C ASP A 34 -4.78 20.82 -8.61
N ASP A 35 -5.51 20.22 -7.65
CA ASP A 35 -6.56 20.90 -6.90
C ASP A 35 -6.14 21.29 -5.48
N LEU A 36 -5.21 20.54 -4.86
CA LEU A 36 -4.87 20.64 -3.44
C LEU A 36 -3.36 20.69 -3.22
N GLU A 37 -2.98 21.21 -2.05
CA GLU A 37 -1.60 21.37 -1.60
C GLU A 37 -1.09 20.19 -0.74
N ASP A 38 -1.85 19.09 -0.64
CA ASP A 38 -1.50 17.87 0.12
C ASP A 38 -2.24 16.64 -0.45
N MET A 39 -1.71 15.43 -0.22
CA MET A 39 -2.27 14.17 -0.69
C MET A 39 -2.14 13.04 0.35
N VAL A 40 -3.17 12.21 0.44
CA VAL A 40 -3.12 10.93 1.18
C VAL A 40 -3.15 9.78 0.18
N VAL A 41 -2.12 8.93 0.22
CA VAL A 41 -1.91 7.88 -0.77
C VAL A 41 -1.99 6.52 -0.07
N TYR A 42 -2.79 5.61 -0.65
CA TYR A 42 -2.91 4.25 -0.16
C TYR A 42 -2.27 3.29 -1.16
N VAL A 43 -1.21 2.59 -0.73
CA VAL A 43 -0.55 1.56 -1.55
C VAL A 43 -0.93 0.17 -1.05
N LEU A 44 -1.51 -0.63 -1.94
CA LEU A 44 -1.99 -1.97 -1.65
C LEU A 44 -1.28 -2.98 -2.54
N ILE A 45 -0.53 -3.90 -1.94
CA ILE A 45 0.06 -5.03 -2.67
C ILE A 45 -0.87 -6.24 -2.49
N ARG A 46 -1.37 -6.77 -3.61
CA ARG A 46 -2.27 -7.92 -3.65
C ARG A 46 -1.69 -9.02 -4.52
N LYS A 47 -1.80 -10.25 -4.03
CA LYS A 47 -1.53 -11.43 -4.84
C LYS A 47 -2.79 -11.78 -5.63
N LEU A 48 -2.64 -11.96 -6.93
CA LEU A 48 -3.70 -12.49 -7.80
C LEU A 48 -3.40 -13.94 -8.14
N ASP A 49 -4.43 -14.73 -8.37
CA ASP A 49 -4.30 -16.05 -9.00
C ASP A 49 -4.13 -15.93 -10.52
N GLU A 50 -4.03 -17.08 -11.20
CA GLU A 50 -3.85 -17.16 -12.66
C GLU A 50 -5.00 -16.54 -13.46
N ASN A 51 -6.19 -16.42 -12.86
CA ASN A 51 -7.39 -15.85 -13.46
C ASN A 51 -7.56 -14.37 -13.08
N GLY A 52 -6.59 -13.77 -12.38
CA GLY A 52 -6.63 -12.38 -11.93
C GLY A 52 -7.52 -12.16 -10.70
N LYS A 53 -7.99 -13.21 -10.02
CA LYS A 53 -8.78 -13.09 -8.78
C LYS A 53 -7.85 -12.83 -7.61
N ALA A 54 -8.21 -11.87 -6.77
CA ALA A 54 -7.45 -11.56 -5.56
C ALA A 54 -7.46 -12.74 -4.58
N MET A 55 -6.27 -13.11 -4.11
CA MET A 55 -6.08 -14.13 -3.08
C MET A 55 -6.09 -13.47 -1.69
N ILE A 56 -6.70 -14.17 -0.74
CA ILE A 56 -6.79 -13.74 0.66
C ILE A 56 -5.66 -14.40 1.44
N ALA A 57 -5.02 -13.63 2.33
CA ALA A 57 -4.00 -14.14 3.25
C ALA A 57 -4.67 -14.54 4.57
N ILE A 58 -4.69 -15.84 4.86
CA ILE A 58 -5.25 -16.36 6.11
C ILE A 58 -4.11 -16.69 7.07
N ASN A 59 -4.10 -15.99 8.20
CA ASN A 59 -3.09 -16.14 9.25
C ASN A 59 -3.52 -17.10 10.38
N ILE A 60 -4.70 -17.72 10.27
CA ILE A 60 -5.18 -18.74 11.21
C ILE A 60 -5.13 -20.13 10.55
N PRO A 61 -4.87 -21.20 11.33
CA PRO A 61 -4.99 -22.56 10.80
C PRO A 61 -6.42 -22.84 10.31
N TRP A 62 -6.56 -23.50 9.17
CA TRP A 62 -7.88 -23.87 8.60
C TRP A 62 -8.76 -24.64 9.57
N LYS A 63 -8.18 -25.50 10.42
CA LYS A 63 -8.92 -26.26 11.46
C LYS A 63 -9.65 -25.38 12.47
N LYS A 64 -9.27 -24.10 12.59
CA LYS A 64 -9.89 -23.11 13.47
C LYS A 64 -10.64 -22.02 12.70
N CYS A 65 -10.69 -22.11 11.37
CA CYS A 65 -11.42 -21.17 10.56
C CYS A 65 -12.92 -21.51 10.65
N PRO A 66 -13.80 -20.53 10.91
CA PRO A 66 -15.25 -20.75 10.93
C PRO A 66 -15.83 -21.02 9.52
N TYR A 67 -15.02 -20.86 8.47
CA TYR A 67 -15.40 -21.02 7.07
C TYR A 67 -14.68 -22.22 6.42
N PRO A 68 -15.36 -22.96 5.52
CA PRO A 68 -14.77 -24.14 4.87
C PRO A 68 -13.66 -23.79 3.88
N ASP A 69 -13.69 -22.61 3.26
CA ASP A 69 -12.71 -22.16 2.27
C ASP A 69 -12.57 -20.63 2.27
N THR A 70 -11.68 -20.10 1.44
CA THR A 70 -11.46 -18.65 1.32
C THR A 70 -12.65 -17.93 0.67
N ALA A 71 -13.42 -18.61 -0.18
CA ALA A 71 -14.47 -17.98 -0.99
C ALA A 71 -15.77 -17.75 -0.19
N SER A 72 -15.97 -18.55 0.86
CA SER A 72 -17.10 -18.49 1.78
C SER A 72 -16.93 -17.44 2.88
N ILE A 73 -15.74 -16.85 3.04
CA ILE A 73 -15.50 -15.78 4.02
C ILE A 73 -16.22 -14.51 3.55
N PRO A 74 -17.18 -13.97 4.31
CA PRO A 74 -17.88 -12.76 3.94
C PRO A 74 -16.96 -11.55 4.06
N LYS A 75 -17.17 -10.56 3.18
CA LYS A 75 -16.36 -9.33 3.17
C LYS A 75 -16.45 -8.53 4.47
N SER A 76 -17.52 -8.70 5.25
CA SER A 76 -17.65 -8.09 6.58
C SER A 76 -16.57 -8.53 7.55
N ASP A 77 -16.01 -9.72 7.33
CA ASP A 77 -15.05 -10.36 8.22
C ASP A 77 -13.61 -10.12 7.73
N TYR A 78 -13.45 -9.39 6.63
CA TYR A 78 -12.15 -9.02 6.13
C TYR A 78 -11.56 -7.96 7.04
N SER A 79 -10.43 -8.30 7.67
CA SER A 79 -9.59 -7.29 8.31
C SER A 79 -8.64 -6.68 7.30
N ASN A 80 -8.15 -5.46 7.57
CA ASN A 80 -7.08 -4.83 6.78
C ASN A 80 -5.82 -5.72 6.69
N LEU A 81 -5.67 -6.70 7.60
CA LEU A 81 -4.60 -7.69 7.64
C LEU A 81 -4.90 -8.97 6.83
N GLY A 82 -6.17 -9.28 6.54
CA GLY A 82 -6.58 -10.51 5.83
C GLY A 82 -6.64 -10.37 4.31
N ASP A 83 -6.97 -9.18 3.82
CA ASP A 83 -7.16 -8.91 2.39
C ASP A 83 -5.89 -8.50 1.63
N LEU A 84 -4.81 -8.28 2.37
CA LEU A 84 -3.67 -7.49 1.93
C LEU A 84 -2.40 -8.17 2.40
N LEU A 85 -1.54 -8.51 1.44
CA LEU A 85 -0.24 -9.10 1.74
C LEU A 85 0.65 -8.12 2.53
N ARG A 86 0.30 -6.83 2.50
CA ARG A 86 0.65 -5.72 3.40
C ARG A 86 -0.17 -4.50 2.99
N THR A 87 -0.82 -3.82 3.94
CA THR A 87 -1.20 -2.41 3.78
C THR A 87 -0.15 -1.56 4.43
N HIS A 88 0.53 -0.73 3.66
CA HIS A 88 1.25 0.41 4.22
C HIS A 88 0.37 1.63 4.03
N TYR A 89 0.00 2.25 5.15
CA TYR A 89 -0.57 3.58 5.15
C TYR A 89 0.60 4.55 5.25
N SER A 90 1.06 5.05 4.10
CA SER A 90 1.89 6.23 4.06
C SER A 90 0.95 7.40 3.77
N ALA A 91 0.56 8.13 4.81
CA ALA A 91 0.25 9.53 4.57
C ALA A 91 1.56 10.13 4.05
N ALA A 92 1.68 10.26 2.74
CA ALA A 92 2.85 10.80 2.07
C ALA A 92 2.92 12.30 2.38
N ARG A 93 3.25 12.61 3.62
CA ARG A 93 3.69 13.95 3.98
C ARG A 93 5.13 13.99 3.51
N PHE A 94 5.36 14.82 2.50
CA PHE A 94 6.68 15.12 1.97
C PHE A 94 7.57 15.41 3.18
N SER A 95 8.44 14.46 3.47
CA SER A 95 9.37 14.46 4.59
C SER A 95 10.65 13.95 3.96
N PRO A 96 11.70 14.77 3.90
CA PRO A 96 12.97 14.31 3.38
C PRO A 96 13.38 13.10 4.20
N GLN A 97 14.00 12.09 3.57
CA GLN A 97 14.67 11.01 4.29
C GLN A 97 15.93 11.55 5.00
N ASP A 98 15.81 12.63 5.77
CA ASP A 98 16.92 13.38 6.32
C ASP A 98 17.08 13.11 7.80
N ARG A 99 17.46 11.85 8.09
CA ARG A 99 18.47 11.53 9.09
C ARG A 99 18.82 10.04 8.98
N PRO A 100 20.07 9.63 9.28
CA PRO A 100 20.34 8.24 9.59
C PRO A 100 19.56 7.85 10.85
N CYS A 101 18.33 7.35 10.69
CA CYS A 101 17.75 6.50 11.73
C CYS A 101 18.52 5.19 11.74
N LYS A 102 18.67 4.56 12.90
CA LYS A 102 19.22 3.21 13.02
C LYS A 102 18.21 2.16 12.51
N CYS A 103 17.63 2.39 11.35
CA CYS A 103 16.67 1.49 10.72
C CYS A 103 17.36 0.72 9.59
N ASP A 104 16.81 -0.44 9.25
CA ASP A 104 17.25 -1.19 8.07
C ASP A 104 17.10 -0.32 6.81
N PRO A 105 18.05 -0.36 5.85
CA PRO A 105 17.94 0.40 4.60
C PRO A 105 16.64 0.17 3.81
N GLN A 106 15.96 -0.97 4.01
CA GLN A 106 14.67 -1.27 3.38
C GLN A 106 13.45 -0.69 4.12
N TYR A 107 13.65 -0.04 5.27
CA TYR A 107 12.55 0.53 6.06
C TYR A 107 12.40 2.03 5.72
N PRO A 108 11.33 2.43 4.99
CA PRO A 108 11.06 3.84 4.79
C PRO A 108 10.69 4.48 6.14
N PHE A 109 11.48 5.47 6.55
CA PHE A 109 11.27 6.19 7.81
C PHE A 109 10.95 7.64 7.53
N HIS A 110 9.77 8.08 7.97
CA HIS A 110 9.29 9.45 7.83
C HIS A 110 9.37 10.12 9.21
N ILE A 111 10.10 11.24 9.31
CA ILE A 111 10.34 11.93 10.60
C ILE A 111 9.12 12.69 11.11
N HIS A 112 8.20 13.07 10.22
CA HIS A 112 6.94 13.76 10.54
C HIS A 112 7.12 15.03 11.41
N ASP A 113 8.26 15.72 11.29
CA ASP A 113 8.58 16.93 12.05
C ASP A 113 7.98 18.19 11.43
N GLU A 114 7.92 18.23 10.10
CA GLU A 114 7.41 19.37 9.34
C GLU A 114 6.32 18.96 8.36
N LEU A 115 5.42 19.91 8.07
CA LEU A 115 4.46 19.77 6.97
C LEU A 115 5.04 20.46 5.75
N GLN A 116 5.41 19.68 4.74
CA GLN A 116 5.83 20.22 3.48
C GLN A 116 4.69 20.06 2.46
N LYS A 117 4.17 21.20 2.00
CA LYS A 117 3.06 21.29 1.07
C LYS A 117 3.56 21.18 -0.38
N ILE A 118 2.69 20.69 -1.27
CA ILE A 118 2.94 20.68 -2.71
C ILE A 118 2.28 21.89 -3.38
N THR A 119 2.90 22.41 -4.44
CA THR A 119 2.29 23.41 -5.31
C THR A 119 1.39 22.71 -6.32
N PRO A 120 0.10 23.06 -6.39
CA PRO A 120 -0.80 22.37 -7.29
C PRO A 120 -0.34 22.44 -8.76
N GLY A 121 -0.42 21.31 -9.46
CA GLY A 121 -0.12 21.19 -10.90
C GLY A 121 1.35 21.34 -11.30
N THR A 122 2.26 21.53 -10.35
CA THR A 122 3.68 21.82 -10.65
C THR A 122 4.63 20.77 -10.07
N ASP A 123 4.42 20.38 -8.81
CA ASP A 123 5.39 19.55 -8.11
C ASP A 123 5.12 18.06 -8.33
N VAL A 124 6.10 17.37 -8.92
CA VAL A 124 6.13 15.91 -8.96
C VAL A 124 7.05 15.42 -7.85
N VAL A 125 6.45 14.97 -6.75
CA VAL A 125 7.19 14.55 -5.55
C VAL A 125 7.31 13.03 -5.47
N PRO A 126 8.49 12.49 -5.09
CA PRO A 126 8.62 11.09 -4.74
C PRO A 126 7.94 10.82 -3.38
N ALA A 127 7.05 9.84 -3.35
CA ALA A 127 6.49 9.26 -2.13
C ALA A 127 7.02 7.82 -1.98
N CYS A 128 7.53 7.49 -0.78
CA CYS A 128 8.10 6.18 -0.45
C CYS A 128 7.34 5.49 0.71
#